data_AF-A0A2P6QED2-F1
#
_entry.id   AF-A0A2P6QED2-F1
#
_cell.length_a   1.000
_cell.length_b   1.000
_cell.length_c   1.000
_cell.angle_alpha   90.00
_cell.angle_beta   90.00
_cell.angle_gamma   90.00
#
_symmetry.space_group_name_H-M   'P 1'
#
loop_
_entity.id
_entity.type
_entity.pdbx_description
1 polymer ?
#
loop_
_entity_poly.entity_id
_entity_poly.type
_entity_poly.pdbx_seq_one_letter_code
_entity_poly.pdbx_strand_id
1 'polypeptide(L)'
;MFTIPESLRWPTVGKYKVDVASFESLAVPELQVREDTDLFVIVEVDKMELFGSSYFPAVLRVLESNVPVLASVPIPKVGRDIPAGT
;
A
#
# COMPACT_ATOMS: atom_id res chain seq x y z
N MET A 1 10.48 -27.88 19.67
CA MET A 1 11.05 -26.80 18.83
C MET A 1 10.00 -25.72 18.76
N PHE A 2 10.19 -24.57 19.42
CA PHE A 2 9.20 -23.49 19.41
C PHE A 2 9.36 -22.69 18.13
N THR A 3 8.31 -22.65 17.30
CA THR A 3 8.27 -21.79 16.12
C THR A 3 7.98 -20.37 16.57
N ILE A 4 8.86 -19.42 16.21
CA ILE A 4 8.61 -18.00 16.47
C ILE A 4 7.40 -17.57 15.63
N PRO A 5 6.42 -16.85 16.20
CA PRO A 5 5.28 -16.32 15.43
C PRO A 5 5.78 -15.47 14.26
N GLU A 6 5.23 -15.70 13.06
CA GLU A 6 5.59 -14.97 11.83
C GLU A 6 5.44 -13.45 11.98
N SER A 7 4.43 -13.03 12.76
CA SER A 7 4.13 -11.64 13.07
C SER A 7 5.26 -10.87 13.75
N LEU A 8 6.26 -11.55 14.30
CA LEU A 8 7.45 -10.89 14.85
C LEU A 8 8.26 -10.18 13.76
N ARG A 9 8.23 -10.68 12.52
CA ARG A 9 8.94 -10.13 11.36
C ARG A 9 8.15 -9.06 10.61
N TRP A 10 6.86 -8.92 10.90
CA TRP A 10 6.00 -7.96 10.22
C TRP A 10 6.39 -6.52 10.53
N PRO A 11 6.27 -5.61 9.55
CA PRO A 11 6.44 -4.18 9.77
C PRO A 11 5.40 -3.64 10.75
N THR A 12 5.70 -2.48 11.35
CA THR A 12 4.87 -1.87 12.39
C THR A 12 4.38 -0.50 11.96
N VAL A 13 3.06 -0.29 12.05
CA VAL A 13 2.39 0.99 11.84
C VAL A 13 1.74 1.41 13.15
N GLY A 14 2.34 2.40 13.83
CA GLY A 14 1.92 2.79 15.17
C GLY A 14 2.06 1.64 16.17
N LYS A 15 0.93 1.14 16.67
CA LYS A 15 0.88 0.02 17.63
C LYS A 15 0.59 -1.34 16.98
N TYR A 16 0.39 -1.37 15.66
CA TYR A 16 -0.08 -2.54 14.93
C TYR A 16 1.02 -3.17 14.09
N LYS A 17 1.01 -4.50 14.00
CA LYS A 17 1.80 -5.28 13.03
C LYS A 17 1.00 -5.45 11.76
N VAL A 18 1.64 -5.32 10.61
CA VAL A 18 0.99 -5.39 9.30
C VAL A 18 1.42 -6.65 8.57
N ASP A 19 0.47 -7.52 8.25
CA ASP A 19 0.68 -8.65 7.36
C ASP A 19 0.65 -8.16 5.90
N VAL A 20 1.82 -7.75 5.40
CA VAL A 20 1.98 -7.20 4.05
C VAL A 20 1.63 -8.23 2.99
N ALA A 21 1.99 -9.51 3.19
CA ALA A 21 1.76 -10.55 2.20
C ALA A 21 0.26 -10.79 1.98
N SER A 22 -0.50 -10.91 3.07
CA SER A 22 -1.95 -11.03 3.00
C SER A 22 -2.59 -9.81 2.34
N PHE A 23 -2.13 -8.60 2.67
CA PHE A 23 -2.61 -7.36 2.04
C PHE A 23 -2.32 -7.33 0.53
N GLU A 24 -1.08 -7.56 0.10
CA GLU A 24 -0.68 -7.52 -1.30
C GLU A 24 -1.44 -8.55 -2.14
N SER A 25 -1.71 -9.73 -1.58
CA SER A 25 -2.46 -10.80 -2.27
C SER A 25 -3.87 -10.37 -2.71
N LEU A 26 -4.46 -9.39 -2.01
CA LEU A 26 -5.77 -8.84 -2.33
C LEU A 26 -5.66 -7.55 -3.14
N ALA A 27 -4.75 -6.65 -2.75
CA ALA A 27 -4.72 -5.30 -3.31
C ALA A 27 -4.03 -5.22 -4.68
N VAL A 28 -2.96 -5.99 -4.91
CA VAL A 28 -2.18 -5.94 -6.17
C VAL A 28 -2.98 -6.43 -7.39
N PRO A 29 -3.79 -7.50 -7.30
CA PRO A 29 -4.66 -7.92 -8.39
C PRO A 29 -5.70 -6.85 -8.79
N GLU A 30 -6.23 -6.10 -7.83
CA GLU A 30 -7.24 -5.07 -8.08
C GLU A 30 -6.66 -3.80 -8.72
N LEU A 31 -5.35 -3.59 -8.60
CA LEU A 31 -4.63 -2.47 -9.23
C LEU A 31 -4.14 -2.79 -10.65
N GLN A 32 -4.50 -3.94 -11.22
CA GLN A 32 -4.15 -4.23 -12.60
C GLN A 32 -4.94 -3.30 -13.54
N VAL A 33 -4.21 -2.48 -14.30
CA VAL A 33 -4.81 -1.61 -15.32
C VAL A 33 -5.36 -2.49 -16.46
N ARG A 34 -6.67 -2.42 -16.66
CA ARG A 34 -7.37 -3.14 -17.72
C ARG A 34 -8.12 -2.16 -18.60
N GLU A 35 -8.32 -2.53 -19.87
CA GLU A 35 -9.01 -1.67 -20.85
C GLU A 35 -10.47 -1.41 -20.48
N ASP A 36 -11.09 -2.29 -19.68
CA ASP A 36 -12.47 -2.21 -19.20
C ASP A 36 -12.62 -1.47 -17.86
N THR A 37 -11.58 -0.83 -17.35
CA THR A 37 -11.64 -0.11 -16.07
C THR A 37 -11.97 1.36 -16.26
N ASP A 38 -13.12 1.80 -15.74
CA ASP A 38 -13.58 3.19 -15.84
C ASP A 38 -13.07 4.10 -14.70
N LEU A 39 -12.76 3.54 -13.54
CA LEU A 39 -12.36 4.29 -12.34
C LEU A 39 -11.59 3.39 -11.36
N PHE A 40 -10.49 3.91 -10.85
CA PHE A 40 -9.83 3.36 -9.65
C PHE A 40 -10.26 4.13 -8.40
N VAL A 41 -10.54 3.40 -7.32
CA VAL A 41 -10.83 3.98 -6.01
C VAL A 41 -9.81 3.45 -5.00
N ILE A 42 -9.00 4.35 -4.44
CA ILE A 42 -7.97 4.00 -3.45
C ILE A 42 -8.26 4.75 -2.16
N VAL A 43 -8.80 4.04 -1.17
CA VAL A 43 -9.37 4.67 0.04
C VAL A 43 -8.30 5.33 0.91
N GLU A 44 -7.11 4.76 1.02
CA GLU A 44 -6.03 5.37 1.80
C GLU A 44 -4.68 5.00 1.20
N VAL A 45 -3.97 5.99 0.69
CA VAL A 45 -2.59 5.91 0.19
C VAL A 45 -1.69 6.46 1.30
N ASP A 46 -1.06 5.58 2.10
CA ASP A 46 -0.32 5.98 3.29
C ASP A 46 1.01 5.23 3.50
N LYS A 47 1.47 5.17 4.75
CA LYS A 47 2.69 4.47 5.14
C LYS A 47 2.65 2.98 4.81
N MET A 48 1.47 2.37 4.65
CA MET A 48 1.35 0.95 4.31
C MET A 48 1.91 0.62 2.91
N GLU A 49 1.86 1.58 1.98
CA GLU A 49 2.36 1.39 0.62
C GLU A 49 3.88 1.21 0.57
N LEU A 50 4.59 1.84 1.52
CA LEU A 50 6.05 1.76 1.61
C LEU A 50 6.57 0.39 2.06
N PHE A 51 5.70 -0.48 2.57
CA PHE A 51 6.09 -1.82 3.02
C PHE A 51 5.87 -2.90 1.96
N GLY A 52 5.07 -2.62 0.92
CA GLY A 52 4.76 -3.56 -0.15
C GLY A 52 5.66 -3.37 -1.36
N SER A 53 6.52 -4.34 -1.68
CA SER A 53 7.39 -4.28 -2.85
C SER A 53 6.63 -4.35 -4.18
N SER A 54 5.40 -4.85 -4.17
CA SER A 54 4.57 -5.03 -5.37
C SER A 54 3.45 -3.99 -5.45
N TYR A 55 2.92 -3.59 -4.29
CA TYR A 55 1.80 -2.66 -4.20
C TYR A 55 2.16 -1.25 -4.68
N PHE A 56 3.26 -0.65 -4.19
CA PHE A 56 3.64 0.70 -4.60
C PHE A 56 3.87 0.83 -6.13
N PRO A 57 4.61 -0.09 -6.80
CA PRO A 57 4.69 -0.08 -8.25
C PRO A 57 3.34 -0.23 -8.97
N ALA A 58 2.38 -0.98 -8.39
CA ALA A 58 1.04 -1.12 -8.97
C ALA A 58 0.24 0.18 -8.89
N VAL A 59 0.30 0.89 -7.74
CA VAL A 59 -0.30 2.23 -7.59
C VAL A 59 0.30 3.21 -8.59
N LEU A 60 1.63 3.21 -8.77
CA LEU A 60 2.28 4.08 -9.77
C LEU A 60 1.76 3.80 -11.19
N ARG A 61 1.62 2.53 -11.58
CA ARG A 61 1.06 2.16 -12.90
C ARG A 61 -0.37 2.66 -13.09
N VAL A 62 -1.20 2.59 -12.04
CA VAL A 62 -2.56 3.15 -12.07
C VAL A 62 -2.52 4.67 -12.26
N LEU A 63 -1.65 5.38 -11.54
CA LEU A 63 -1.47 6.82 -11.67
C LEU A 63 -0.90 7.25 -13.03
N GLU A 64 -0.10 6.40 -13.68
CA GLU A 64 0.44 6.60 -15.03
C GLU A 64 -0.56 6.22 -16.14
N SER A 65 -1.69 5.60 -15.79
CA SER A 65 -2.71 5.20 -16.76
C SER A 65 -3.61 6.37 -17.18
N ASN A 66 -4.43 6.15 -18.21
CA ASN A 66 -5.47 7.11 -18.62
C ASN A 66 -6.78 6.93 -17.84
N VAL A 67 -6.84 6.02 -16.88
CA VAL A 67 -8.04 5.76 -16.09
C VAL A 67 -8.13 6.76 -14.94
N PRO A 68 -9.26 7.44 -14.73
CA PRO A 68 -9.46 8.32 -13.58
C PRO A 68 -9.20 7.61 -12.25
N VAL A 69 -8.62 8.35 -11.29
CA VAL A 69 -8.32 7.84 -9.94
C VAL A 69 -8.99 8.74 -8.90
N LEU A 70 -9.81 8.13 -8.05
CA LEU A 70 -10.30 8.74 -6.81
C LEU A 70 -9.50 8.16 -5.65
N ALA A 71 -8.62 8.96 -5.05
CA ALA A 71 -7.80 8.54 -3.94
C ALA A 71 -7.98 9.45 -2.71
N SER A 72 -7.78 8.90 -1.52
CA SER A 72 -7.60 9.67 -0.30
C SER A 72 -6.15 9.57 0.18
N VAL A 73 -5.54 10.72 0.46
CA VAL A 73 -4.14 10.84 0.88
C VAL A 73 -4.13 11.64 2.19
N PRO A 74 -3.54 11.10 3.27
CA PRO A 74 -3.44 11.84 4.52
C PRO A 74 -2.50 13.03 4.35
N ILE A 75 -2.96 14.22 4.73
CA ILE A 75 -2.10 15.41 4.76
C ILE A 75 -1.19 15.31 5.99
N PRO A 76 0.14 15.38 5.82
CA PRO A 76 1.06 15.41 6.95
C PRO A 76 0.73 16.60 7.86
N LYS A 77 0.53 16.35 9.16
CA LYS A 77 0.53 17.44 10.14
C LYS A 77 1.95 18.02 10.17
N VAL A 78 2.07 19.32 9.86
CA VAL A 78 3.33 20.10 9.75
C VAL A 78 4.47 19.49 10.58
N GLY A 79 5.55 19.08 9.91
CA GLY A 79 6.81 18.67 10.55
C GLY A 79 7.04 17.17 10.74
N ARG A 80 6.18 16.29 10.20
CA ARG A 80 6.45 14.85 10.10
C ARG A 80 6.38 14.39 8.65
N ASP A 81 7.53 14.39 7.98
CA ASP A 81 7.69 13.56 6.80
C ASP A 81 7.51 12.10 7.20
N ILE A 82 6.87 11.31 6.33
CA ILE A 82 6.93 9.85 6.44
C ILE A 82 8.37 9.50 6.06
N PRO A 83 9.20 8.98 6.98
CA PRO A 83 10.57 8.63 6.62
C PRO A 83 10.50 7.57 5.53
N ALA A 84 10.95 7.93 4.32
CA ALA A 84 11.30 6.95 3.31
C ALA A 84 12.40 6.10 3.94
N GLY A 85 12.12 4.82 4.19
CA GLY A 85 13.10 3.90 4.73
C GLY A 85 14.33 3.89 3.82
N THR A 86 15.51 4.02 4.42
CA THR A 86 16.81 3.88 3.75
C THR A 86 17.05 2.47 3.23
#